data_AF-A0A2D9LVA0-F1
#
_entry.id   AF-A0A2D9LVA0-F1
#
_cell.length_a   1.000
_cell.length_b   1.000
_cell.length_c   1.000
_cell.angle_alpha   90.00
_cell.angle_beta   90.00
_cell.angle_gamma   90.00
#
_symmetry.space_group_name_H-M   'P 1'
#
loop_
_entity.id
_entity.type
_entity.pdbx_description
1 polymer ?
#
loop_
_entity_poly.entity_id
_entity_poly.type
_entity_poly.pdbx_seq_one_letter_code
_entity_poly.pdbx_strand_id
1 'polypeptide(L)'
;MVTKTDYGFIRSTQIVDEMRSSYLDYSMSVIVSRALPDIRDGLKPVQRRILFAMDDLSMRSNSSYKKSARLVGDVLGKWHPHGDSAVYDAMVRMAQPFSLRMPLVDGQGNFGSVDNDPPAAMRYTEARLSPIAEEMLANIDQETVDFADNFDGSLREPQVLPSRIPNLLINGATGIAVGMATNIPPHNPREVCNAINALIDDP
;
A
#
# COMPACT_ATOMS: atom_id res chain seq x y z
N MET A 1 31.18 14.82 -22.68
CA MET A 1 32.21 14.04 -23.40
C MET A 1 32.69 12.93 -22.48
N VAL A 2 32.83 11.71 -23.01
CA VAL A 2 33.40 10.58 -22.27
C VAL A 2 34.91 10.56 -22.58
N THR A 3 35.73 10.56 -21.53
CA THR A 3 37.19 10.59 -21.63
C THR A 3 37.73 9.22 -21.21
N LYS A 4 38.58 8.61 -22.04
CA LYS A 4 39.26 7.35 -21.68
C LYS A 4 40.47 7.67 -20.80
N THR A 5 40.58 7.00 -19.66
CA THR A 5 41.71 7.05 -18.72
C THR A 5 42.27 5.64 -18.49
N ASP A 6 43.38 5.54 -17.76
CA ASP A 6 44.01 4.25 -17.40
C ASP A 6 43.11 3.37 -16.51
N TYR A 7 42.07 3.96 -15.91
CA TYR A 7 41.11 3.28 -15.03
C TYR A 7 39.73 3.07 -15.68
N GLY A 8 39.57 3.42 -16.97
CA GLY A 8 38.33 3.21 -17.72
C GLY A 8 37.79 4.48 -18.38
N PHE A 9 36.49 4.49 -18.68
CA PHE A 9 35.82 5.63 -19.32
C PHE A 9 35.20 6.54 -18.26
N ILE A 10 35.62 7.80 -18.21
CA ILE A 10 35.11 8.81 -17.28
C ILE A 10 34.22 9.80 -18.03
N ARG A 11 32.98 9.95 -17.56
CA ARG A 11 32.07 11.01 -18.03
C ARG A 11 32.06 12.13 -16.99
N SER A 12 32.53 13.31 -17.37
CA SER A 12 32.38 14.50 -16.52
C SER A 12 30.91 14.93 -16.53
N THR A 13 30.34 15.13 -15.34
CA THR A 13 28.96 15.57 -15.12
C THR A 13 28.97 16.86 -14.30
N GLN A 14 28.18 17.84 -14.71
CA GLN A 14 28.00 19.07 -13.94
C GLN A 14 27.20 18.78 -12.68
N ILE A 15 27.68 19.25 -11.53
CA ILE A 15 27.03 18.99 -10.24
C ILE A 15 25.58 19.49 -10.21
N VAL A 16 25.29 20.63 -10.86
CA VAL A 16 23.95 21.21 -10.92
C VAL A 16 22.98 20.30 -11.68
N ASP A 17 23.43 19.72 -12.79
CA ASP A 17 22.61 18.83 -13.62
C ASP A 17 22.37 17.50 -12.91
N GLU A 18 23.41 16.94 -12.28
CA GLU A 18 23.31 15.70 -11.51
C GLU A 18 22.37 15.86 -10.31
N MET A 19 22.56 16.93 -9.53
CA MET A 19 21.69 17.24 -8.39
C MET A 19 20.24 17.43 -8.81
N ARG A 20 19.98 18.12 -9.93
CA ARG A 20 18.63 18.31 -10.44
C ARG A 20 18.00 16.97 -10.85
N SER A 21 18.71 16.15 -11.61
CA SER A 21 18.18 14.85 -12.07
C SER A 21 17.91 13.92 -10.90
N SER A 22 18.92 13.67 -10.05
CA SER A 22 18.81 12.78 -8.90
C SER A 22 17.72 13.23 -7.92
N TYR A 23 17.58 14.53 -7.68
CA TYR A 23 16.53 15.06 -6.81
C TYR A 23 15.12 14.89 -7.43
N LEU A 24 14.96 15.15 -8.73
CA LEU A 24 13.68 14.97 -9.41
C LEU A 24 13.24 13.50 -9.45
N ASP A 25 14.17 12.58 -9.75
CA ASP A 25 13.90 11.15 -9.81
C ASP A 25 13.43 10.62 -8.44
N TYR A 26 14.14 10.99 -7.37
CA TYR A 26 13.73 10.65 -6.01
C TYR A 26 12.38 11.27 -5.65
N SER A 27 12.18 12.56 -5.95
CA SER A 27 10.94 13.28 -5.59
C SER A 27 9.73 12.65 -6.27
N MET A 28 9.84 12.35 -7.56
CA MET A 28 8.77 11.70 -8.32
C MET A 28 8.45 10.31 -7.77
N SER A 29 9.48 9.51 -7.47
CA SER A 29 9.32 8.18 -6.86
C SER A 29 8.57 8.25 -5.52
N VAL A 30 8.88 9.23 -4.67
CA VAL A 30 8.20 9.40 -3.37
C VAL A 30 6.75 9.84 -3.54
N ILE A 31 6.47 10.79 -4.45
CA ILE A 31 5.12 11.31 -4.68
C ILE A 31 4.21 10.22 -5.25
N VAL A 32 4.64 9.54 -6.31
CA VAL A 32 3.80 8.62 -7.08
C VAL A 32 3.72 7.23 -6.44
N SER A 33 4.83 6.74 -5.88
CA SER A 33 4.97 5.33 -5.54
C SER A 33 5.21 5.06 -4.05
N ARG A 34 4.98 6.05 -3.17
CA ARG A 34 5.19 5.87 -1.73
C ARG A 34 4.21 6.62 -0.84
N ALA A 35 4.21 7.95 -0.93
CA ALA A 35 3.66 8.79 0.14
C ALA A 35 2.15 9.01 0.03
N LEU A 36 1.63 9.16 -1.19
CA LEU A 36 0.23 9.50 -1.45
C LEU A 36 -0.56 8.25 -1.89
N PRO A 37 -1.84 8.15 -1.49
CA PRO A 37 -2.72 7.09 -1.98
C PRO A 37 -3.17 7.34 -3.43
N ASP A 38 -3.58 6.29 -4.14
CA ASP A 38 -4.32 6.46 -5.39
C ASP A 38 -5.78 6.82 -5.07
N ILE A 39 -6.38 7.72 -5.85
CA ILE A 39 -7.77 8.17 -5.61
C ILE A 39 -8.80 7.05 -5.82
N ARG A 40 -8.50 6.08 -6.70
CA ARG A 40 -9.44 5.05 -7.13
C ARG A 40 -9.69 4.00 -6.05
N ASP A 41 -8.65 3.62 -5.30
CA ASP A 41 -8.75 2.62 -4.24
C ASP A 41 -8.40 3.17 -2.83
N GLY A 42 -7.89 4.38 -2.75
CA GLY A 42 -7.47 5.00 -1.49
C GLY A 42 -6.27 4.37 -0.82
N LEU A 43 -5.49 3.55 -1.54
CA LEU A 43 -4.37 2.80 -0.97
C LEU A 43 -3.02 3.34 -1.44
N LYS A 44 -2.03 3.29 -0.55
CA LYS A 44 -0.61 3.39 -0.90
C LYS A 44 -0.10 2.06 -1.46
N PRO A 45 1.00 2.06 -2.24
CA PRO A 45 1.52 0.84 -2.85
C PRO A 45 1.79 -0.31 -1.85
N VAL A 46 2.35 -0.01 -0.67
CA VAL A 46 2.58 -1.05 0.37
C VAL A 46 1.29 -1.70 0.87
N GLN A 47 0.22 -0.91 1.06
CA GLN A 47 -1.06 -1.40 1.55
C GLN A 47 -1.74 -2.27 0.47
N ARG A 48 -1.72 -1.82 -0.79
CA ARG A 48 -2.22 -2.58 -1.94
C ARG A 48 -1.54 -3.93 -2.07
N ARG A 49 -0.20 -3.95 -2.02
CA ARG A 49 0.60 -5.18 -2.10
C ARG A 49 0.34 -6.14 -0.95
N ILE A 50 0.10 -5.63 0.26
CA ILE A 50 -0.28 -6.47 1.41
C ILE A 50 -1.62 -7.16 1.13
N LEU A 51 -2.67 -6.41 0.75
CA LEU A 51 -3.98 -7.01 0.48
C LEU A 51 -3.93 -8.00 -0.69
N PHE A 52 -3.21 -7.67 -1.76
CA PHE A 52 -3.02 -8.56 -2.90
C PHE A 52 -2.27 -9.83 -2.52
N ALA A 53 -1.19 -9.73 -1.73
CA ALA A 53 -0.46 -10.91 -1.26
C ALA A 53 -1.27 -11.77 -0.29
N MET A 54 -2.10 -11.15 0.57
CA MET A 54 -3.05 -11.89 1.40
C MET A 54 -4.05 -12.66 0.53
N ASP A 55 -4.46 -12.07 -0.59
CA ASP A 55 -5.34 -12.73 -1.53
C ASP A 55 -4.67 -13.94 -2.20
N ASP A 56 -3.47 -13.75 -2.76
CA ASP A 56 -2.65 -14.79 -3.39
C ASP A 56 -2.33 -15.95 -2.43
N LEU A 57 -2.04 -15.62 -1.17
CA LEU A 57 -1.80 -16.60 -0.11
C LEU A 57 -3.07 -17.27 0.42
N SER A 58 -4.25 -16.98 -0.13
CA SER A 58 -5.54 -17.50 0.34
C SER A 58 -5.75 -17.25 1.84
N MET A 59 -5.48 -16.03 2.28
CA MET A 59 -5.72 -15.53 3.65
C MET A 59 -7.10 -14.85 3.71
N ARG A 60 -8.13 -15.54 3.23
CA ARG A 60 -9.53 -15.06 3.17
C ARG A 60 -10.10 -14.83 4.57
N SER A 61 -11.17 -14.06 4.68
CA SER A 61 -11.79 -13.75 5.98
C SER A 61 -12.41 -14.98 6.66
N ASN A 62 -12.71 -16.03 5.89
CA ASN A 62 -13.21 -17.31 6.40
C ASN A 62 -12.11 -18.36 6.63
N SER A 63 -10.84 -18.08 6.29
CA SER A 63 -9.74 -19.00 6.53
C SER A 63 -9.21 -18.90 7.96
N SER A 64 -8.40 -19.87 8.38
CA SER A 64 -7.60 -19.74 9.59
C SER A 64 -6.60 -18.58 9.47
N TYR A 65 -6.24 -17.98 10.60
CA TYR A 65 -5.17 -17.00 10.66
C TYR A 65 -3.84 -17.63 10.23
N LYS A 66 -2.97 -16.85 9.58
CA LYS A 66 -1.61 -17.27 9.22
C LYS A 66 -0.59 -16.31 9.84
N LYS A 67 0.60 -16.83 10.15
CA LYS A 67 1.70 -16.05 10.73
C LYS A 67 2.00 -14.80 9.92
N SER A 68 2.05 -13.65 10.58
CA SER A 68 2.39 -12.36 9.96
C SER A 68 3.73 -12.40 9.24
N ALA A 69 4.73 -13.09 9.82
CA ALA A 69 6.04 -13.28 9.20
C ALA A 69 5.97 -13.96 7.81
N ARG A 70 5.00 -14.85 7.59
CA ARG A 70 4.81 -15.50 6.28
C ARG A 70 4.33 -14.50 5.24
N LEU A 71 3.34 -13.68 5.59
CA LEU A 71 2.82 -12.63 4.71
C LEU A 71 3.88 -11.57 4.39
N VAL A 72 4.59 -11.09 5.42
CA VAL A 72 5.67 -10.10 5.23
C VAL A 72 6.74 -10.65 4.30
N GLY A 73 7.19 -11.89 4.50
CA GLY A 73 8.16 -12.53 3.61
C GLY A 73 7.69 -12.63 2.15
N ASP A 74 6.43 -12.99 1.93
CA ASP A 74 5.86 -13.09 0.57
C ASP A 74 5.76 -11.72 -0.12
N VAL A 75 5.32 -10.70 0.62
CA VAL A 75 5.24 -9.32 0.13
C VAL A 75 6.62 -8.81 -0.29
N LEU A 76 7.65 -9.04 0.53
CA LEU A 76 9.02 -8.63 0.23
C LEU A 76 9.59 -9.37 -0.98
N GLY A 77 9.37 -10.68 -1.03
CA GLY A 77 9.94 -11.54 -2.08
C GLY A 77 9.34 -11.27 -3.45
N LYS A 78 8.06 -10.91 -3.54
CA LYS A 78 7.36 -10.78 -4.82
C LYS A 78 7.05 -9.33 -5.22
N TRP A 79 6.71 -8.46 -4.28
CA TRP A 79 6.00 -7.20 -4.60
C TRP A 79 6.71 -5.94 -4.08
N HIS A 80 7.33 -5.97 -2.90
CA HIS A 80 7.77 -4.76 -2.19
C HIS A 80 9.25 -4.84 -1.78
N PRO A 81 10.20 -4.38 -2.63
CA PRO A 81 11.64 -4.51 -2.39
C PRO A 81 12.16 -3.46 -1.39
N HIS A 82 11.57 -3.40 -0.20
CA HIS A 82 11.89 -2.47 0.88
C HIS A 82 12.02 -3.22 2.22
N GLY A 83 12.12 -2.50 3.34
CA GLY A 83 12.29 -3.12 4.66
C GLY A 83 11.07 -3.92 5.11
N ASP A 84 11.32 -5.03 5.81
CA ASP A 84 10.30 -5.87 6.43
C ASP A 84 9.45 -5.13 7.47
N SER A 85 10.10 -4.26 8.26
CA SER A 85 9.44 -3.40 9.24
C SER A 85 8.36 -2.53 8.61
N ALA A 86 8.64 -1.91 7.47
CA ALA A 86 7.68 -1.03 6.79
C ALA A 86 6.42 -1.79 6.34
N VAL A 87 6.57 -3.03 5.88
CA VAL A 87 5.45 -3.89 5.50
C VAL A 87 4.67 -4.32 6.74
N TYR A 88 5.35 -4.78 7.79
CA TYR A 88 4.71 -5.22 9.02
C TYR A 88 3.94 -4.08 9.71
N ASP A 89 4.55 -2.90 9.82
CA ASP A 89 3.94 -1.72 10.43
C ASP A 89 2.70 -1.24 9.65
N ALA A 90 2.77 -1.30 8.31
CA ALA A 90 1.62 -0.99 7.46
C ALA A 90 0.48 -1.99 7.67
N MET A 91 0.79 -3.29 7.73
CA MET A 91 -0.20 -4.35 8.00
C MET A 91 -0.80 -4.20 9.40
N VAL A 92 0.01 -3.93 10.42
CA VAL A 92 -0.45 -3.71 11.80
C VAL A 92 -1.41 -2.54 11.86
N ARG A 93 -1.08 -1.40 11.24
CA ARG A 93 -1.97 -0.23 11.17
C ARG A 93 -3.30 -0.54 10.48
N MET A 94 -3.30 -1.44 9.49
CA MET A 94 -4.52 -1.88 8.81
C MET A 94 -5.40 -2.81 9.65
N ALA A 95 -4.86 -3.39 10.72
CA ALA A 95 -5.56 -4.27 11.65
C ALA A 95 -6.07 -3.54 12.92
N GLN A 96 -5.58 -2.33 13.18
CA GLN A 96 -5.91 -1.58 14.40
C GLN A 96 -7.26 -0.84 14.26
N PRO A 97 -8.29 -1.17 15.07
CA PRO A 97 -9.61 -0.53 15.01
C PRO A 97 -9.62 0.93 15.48
N PHE A 98 -8.58 1.37 16.19
CA PHE A 98 -8.38 2.77 16.57
C PHE A 98 -7.58 3.58 15.53
N SER A 99 -7.02 2.91 14.52
CA SER A 99 -6.26 3.54 13.43
C SER A 99 -7.12 3.72 12.18
N LEU A 100 -7.90 2.70 11.81
CA LEU A 100 -8.80 2.75 10.65
C LEU A 100 -10.27 2.66 11.07
N ARG A 101 -11.12 3.39 10.35
CA ARG A 101 -12.58 3.35 10.52
C ARG A 101 -13.17 1.98 10.18
N MET A 102 -12.64 1.37 9.12
CA MET A 102 -12.91 0.01 8.69
C MET A 102 -11.57 -0.72 8.48
N PRO A 103 -11.10 -1.48 9.49
CA PRO A 103 -9.90 -2.29 9.36
C PRO A 103 -9.98 -3.22 8.15
N LEU A 104 -8.89 -3.26 7.37
CA LEU A 104 -8.80 -4.10 6.17
C LEU A 104 -8.15 -5.45 6.49
N VAL A 105 -7.43 -5.55 7.62
CA VAL A 105 -6.81 -6.77 8.12
C VAL A 105 -7.49 -7.19 9.42
N ASP A 106 -7.76 -8.48 9.57
CA ASP A 106 -8.20 -9.10 10.82
C ASP A 106 -6.98 -9.76 11.48
N GLY A 107 -6.58 -9.26 12.64
CA GLY A 107 -5.35 -9.65 13.33
C GLY A 107 -5.62 -10.45 14.61
N GLN A 108 -4.84 -11.51 14.84
CA GLN A 108 -4.84 -12.31 16.06
C GLN A 108 -3.50 -12.14 16.82
N GLY A 109 -3.59 -11.75 18.10
CA GLY A 109 -2.45 -11.48 18.96
C GLY A 109 -2.36 -10.00 19.37
N ASN A 110 -1.20 -9.57 19.87
CA ASN A 110 -0.99 -8.17 20.25
C ASN A 110 -0.59 -7.32 19.03
N PHE A 111 -1.51 -6.47 18.57
CA PHE A 111 -1.32 -5.51 17.49
C PHE A 111 -1.13 -4.07 17.99
N GLY A 112 -0.78 -3.88 19.26
CA GLY A 112 -0.57 -2.58 19.90
C GLY A 112 -1.86 -1.99 20.48
N SER A 113 -1.73 -0.81 21.09
CA SER A 113 -2.82 -0.14 21.83
C SER A 113 -2.88 1.36 21.51
N VAL A 114 -3.94 2.01 21.99
CA VAL A 114 -4.09 3.48 21.93
C VAL A 114 -3.08 4.22 22.81
N ASP A 115 -2.53 3.54 23.82
CA ASP A 115 -1.51 4.06 24.74
C ASP A 115 -0.10 4.01 24.14
N ASN A 116 -0.01 3.74 22.83
CA ASN A 116 1.23 3.66 22.06
C ASN A 116 2.11 2.46 22.43
N ASP A 117 1.50 1.38 22.97
CA ASP A 117 2.19 0.10 23.08
C ASP A 117 2.47 -0.47 21.68
N PRO A 118 3.71 -0.88 21.37
CA PRO A 118 4.03 -1.45 20.08
C PRO A 118 3.36 -2.82 19.89
N PRO A 119 3.11 -3.24 18.63
CA PRO A 119 2.68 -4.60 18.36
C PRO A 119 3.75 -5.61 18.81
N ALA A 120 3.33 -6.84 19.11
CA ALA A 120 4.28 -7.93 19.27
C ALA A 120 5.04 -8.18 17.95
N ALA A 121 6.20 -8.83 18.01
CA ALA A 121 6.95 -9.18 16.82
C ALA A 121 6.14 -10.09 15.87
N MET A 122 6.35 -9.96 14.56
CA MET A 122 5.62 -10.69 13.49
C MET A 122 5.64 -12.23 13.58
N ARG A 123 6.53 -12.79 14.42
CA ARG A 123 6.57 -14.23 14.72
C ARG A 123 5.45 -14.69 15.67
N TYR A 124 4.86 -13.75 16.43
CA TYR A 124 3.81 -14.03 17.41
C TYR A 124 2.41 -13.70 16.88
N THR A 125 2.29 -12.67 16.06
CA THR A 125 1.02 -12.23 15.49
C THR A 125 0.62 -13.08 14.28
N GLU A 126 -0.68 -13.19 14.06
CA GLU A 126 -1.27 -13.81 12.89
C GLU A 126 -2.29 -12.87 12.26
N ALA A 127 -2.56 -13.01 10.97
CA ALA A 127 -3.47 -12.15 10.24
C ALA A 127 -4.27 -12.94 9.19
N ARG A 128 -5.37 -12.35 8.75
CA ARG A 128 -6.15 -12.70 7.54
C ARG A 128 -6.90 -11.46 7.05
N LEU A 129 -7.51 -11.53 5.88
CA LEU A 129 -8.32 -10.43 5.36
C LEU A 129 -9.53 -10.21 6.28
N SER A 130 -9.87 -8.95 6.50
CA SER A 130 -11.21 -8.63 7.02
C SER A 130 -12.26 -8.93 5.94
N PRO A 131 -13.53 -9.21 6.31
CA PRO A 131 -14.58 -9.41 5.32
C PRO A 131 -14.73 -8.24 4.34
N ILE A 132 -14.53 -7.00 4.82
CA ILE A 132 -14.68 -5.80 3.99
C ILE A 132 -13.51 -5.60 3.01
N ALA A 133 -12.33 -6.13 3.32
CA ALA A 133 -11.21 -6.10 2.39
C ALA A 133 -11.40 -7.03 1.19
N GLU A 134 -12.24 -8.06 1.30
CA GLU A 134 -12.59 -8.89 0.14
C GLU A 134 -13.37 -8.07 -0.92
N GLU A 135 -14.17 -7.08 -0.52
CA GLU A 135 -14.82 -6.15 -1.46
C GLU A 135 -13.82 -5.21 -2.17
N MET A 136 -12.64 -4.99 -1.59
CA MET A 136 -11.56 -4.28 -2.28
C MET A 136 -10.97 -5.10 -3.43
N LEU A 137 -10.95 -6.44 -3.28
CA LEU A 137 -10.29 -7.39 -4.18
C LEU A 137 -11.28 -8.10 -5.12
N ALA A 138 -12.58 -7.90 -4.94
CA ALA A 138 -13.60 -8.62 -5.69
C ALA A 138 -13.44 -8.46 -7.21
N ASN A 139 -13.47 -9.58 -7.93
CA ASN A 139 -13.30 -9.70 -9.39
C ASN A 139 -11.92 -9.24 -9.92
N ILE A 140 -10.87 -9.23 -9.09
CA ILE A 140 -9.51 -8.89 -9.55
C ILE A 140 -8.96 -9.85 -10.62
N ASP A 141 -9.49 -11.08 -10.68
CA ASP A 141 -9.16 -12.14 -11.64
C ASP A 141 -9.94 -12.04 -12.97
N GLN A 142 -10.84 -11.08 -13.11
CA GLN A 142 -11.72 -10.91 -14.27
C GLN A 142 -11.32 -9.73 -15.17
N GLU A 143 -10.01 -9.46 -15.27
CA GLU A 143 -9.45 -8.38 -16.11
C GLU A 143 -10.08 -7.00 -15.81
N THR A 144 -10.43 -6.74 -14.55
CA THR A 144 -11.12 -5.51 -14.12
C THR A 144 -10.18 -4.34 -13.87
N VAL A 145 -8.88 -4.59 -13.74
CA VAL A 145 -7.84 -3.59 -13.49
C VAL A 145 -6.59 -3.91 -14.30
N ASP A 146 -5.82 -2.87 -14.61
CA ASP A 146 -4.53 -3.04 -15.26
C ASP A 146 -3.49 -3.62 -14.30
N PHE A 147 -2.66 -4.52 -14.83
CA PHE A 147 -1.52 -5.10 -14.13
C PHE A 147 -0.21 -4.60 -14.75
N ALA A 148 0.77 -4.33 -13.90
CA ALA A 148 2.13 -4.02 -14.29
C ALA A 148 3.10 -5.13 -13.86
N ASP A 149 4.27 -5.16 -14.48
CA ASP A 149 5.34 -6.03 -14.01
C ASP A 149 5.77 -5.61 -12.59
N ASN A 150 6.14 -6.60 -11.77
CA ASN A 150 6.73 -6.36 -10.47
C ASN A 150 8.17 -5.81 -10.61
N PHE A 151 8.84 -5.59 -9.48
CA PHE A 151 10.13 -4.89 -9.46
C PHE A 151 11.27 -5.59 -10.20
N ASP A 152 11.19 -6.90 -10.44
CA ASP A 152 12.19 -7.69 -11.17
C ASP A 152 11.69 -8.24 -12.51
N GLY A 153 10.44 -7.94 -12.90
CA GLY A 153 9.84 -8.37 -14.15
C GLY A 153 9.43 -9.85 -14.20
N SER A 154 9.49 -10.59 -13.09
CA SER A 154 9.15 -12.01 -13.04
C SER A 154 7.66 -12.30 -12.79
N LEU A 155 6.95 -11.34 -12.18
CA LEU A 155 5.54 -11.45 -11.81
C LEU A 155 4.78 -10.20 -12.22
N ARG A 156 3.45 -10.23 -12.09
CA ARG A 156 2.58 -9.07 -12.33
C ARG A 156 1.80 -8.70 -11.08
N GLU A 157 1.67 -7.40 -10.82
CA GLU A 157 0.89 -6.84 -9.71
C GLU A 157 -0.15 -5.82 -10.22
N PRO A 158 -1.30 -5.70 -9.53
CA PRO A 158 -2.33 -4.74 -9.92
C PRO A 158 -1.87 -3.30 -9.69
N GLN A 159 -2.11 -2.40 -10.66
CA GLN A 159 -1.82 -0.97 -10.47
C GLN A 159 -2.75 -0.33 -9.43
N VAL A 160 -4.01 -0.77 -9.41
CA VAL A 160 -5.05 -0.42 -8.44
C VAL A 160 -5.90 -1.64 -8.11
N LEU A 161 -6.59 -1.64 -6.97
CA LEU A 161 -7.59 -2.67 -6.68
C LEU A 161 -8.96 -2.31 -7.27
N PRO A 162 -9.82 -3.29 -7.59
CA PRO A 162 -11.18 -3.05 -8.06
C PRO A 162 -12.00 -2.13 -7.14
N SER A 163 -11.78 -2.20 -5.83
CA SER A 163 -12.30 -1.25 -4.82
C SER A 163 -13.80 -0.95 -4.94
N ARG A 164 -14.66 -1.92 -4.60
CA ARG A 164 -16.12 -1.72 -4.59
C ARG A 164 -16.64 -0.78 -3.51
N ILE A 165 -15.77 -0.37 -2.59
CA ILE A 165 -16.08 0.60 -1.54
C ILE A 165 -15.28 1.88 -1.74
N PRO A 166 -15.82 3.06 -1.40
CA PRO A 166 -15.11 4.34 -1.48
C PRO A 166 -14.10 4.49 -0.32
N ASN A 167 -13.08 3.62 -0.32
CA ASN A 167 -12.15 3.42 0.77
C ASN A 167 -11.37 4.69 1.13
N LEU A 168 -10.98 5.51 0.15
CA LEU A 168 -10.28 6.78 0.39
C LEU A 168 -11.05 7.69 1.36
N LEU A 169 -12.37 7.81 1.17
CA LEU A 169 -13.21 8.66 2.01
C LEU A 169 -13.58 7.97 3.32
N ILE A 170 -13.87 6.67 3.28
CA ILE A 170 -14.27 5.92 4.47
C ILE A 170 -13.12 5.84 5.48
N ASN A 171 -11.94 5.42 5.05
CA ASN A 171 -10.79 5.22 5.91
C ASN A 171 -9.88 6.45 6.02
N GLY A 172 -10.00 7.40 5.09
CA GLY A 172 -9.11 8.54 5.02
C GLY A 172 -7.71 8.15 4.55
N ALA A 173 -6.83 9.14 4.51
CA ALA A 173 -5.42 8.93 4.18
C ALA A 173 -4.55 10.05 4.72
N THR A 174 -3.37 9.70 5.21
CA THR A 174 -2.33 10.66 5.60
C THR A 174 -1.03 10.34 4.89
N GLY A 175 -0.31 11.36 4.43
CA GLY A 175 0.94 11.17 3.72
C GLY A 175 1.74 12.46 3.60
N ILE A 176 3.06 12.33 3.73
CA ILE A 176 4.00 13.44 3.54
C ILE A 176 4.94 13.02 2.41
N ALA A 177 4.90 13.76 1.31
CA ALA A 177 5.72 13.52 0.12
C ALA A 177 6.80 14.61 0.01
N VAL A 178 7.45 14.71 -1.15
CA VAL A 178 8.38 15.81 -1.41
C VAL A 178 7.60 17.02 -1.93
N GLY A 179 7.62 18.11 -1.16
CA GLY A 179 6.95 19.37 -1.53
C GLY A 179 5.43 19.40 -1.36
N MET A 180 4.81 18.32 -0.87
CA MET A 180 3.36 18.24 -0.64
C MET A 180 3.01 17.25 0.48
N ALA A 181 1.79 17.37 1.00
CA ALA A 181 1.23 16.46 1.99
C ALA A 181 -0.28 16.27 1.76
N THR A 182 -0.83 15.17 2.27
CA THR A 182 -2.25 14.85 2.27
C THR A 182 -2.72 14.48 3.68
N ASN A 183 -3.92 14.91 4.02
CA ASN A 183 -4.61 14.55 5.26
C ASN A 183 -6.13 14.56 5.01
N ILE A 184 -6.69 13.38 4.77
CA ILE A 184 -8.11 13.15 4.51
C ILE A 184 -8.66 12.40 5.73
N PRO A 185 -9.65 12.97 6.47
CA PRO A 185 -10.24 12.30 7.62
C PRO A 185 -11.15 11.13 7.18
N PRO A 186 -11.37 10.13 8.05
CA PRO A 186 -12.33 9.08 7.79
C PRO A 186 -13.78 9.58 7.87
N HIS A 187 -14.67 8.98 7.09
CA HIS A 187 -16.10 9.33 7.02
C HIS A 187 -17.00 8.12 7.33
N ASN A 188 -18.27 8.38 7.61
CA ASN A 188 -19.26 7.33 7.82
C ASN A 188 -19.59 6.63 6.47
N PRO A 189 -19.45 5.30 6.36
CA PRO A 189 -19.75 4.60 5.10
C PRO A 189 -21.15 4.84 4.55
N ARG A 190 -22.17 4.92 5.43
CA ARG A 190 -23.55 5.15 5.02
C ARG A 190 -23.73 6.53 4.41
N GLU A 191 -23.11 7.55 5.01
CA GLU A 191 -23.17 8.92 4.50
C GLU A 191 -22.44 9.05 3.16
N VAL A 192 -21.26 8.43 3.03
CA VAL A 192 -20.50 8.42 1.77
C VAL A 192 -21.31 7.75 0.66
N CYS A 193 -21.91 6.57 0.91
CA CYS A 193 -22.73 5.89 -0.09
C CYS A 193 -23.99 6.71 -0.45
N ASN A 194 -24.64 7.34 0.53
CA ASN A 194 -25.79 8.22 0.26
C ASN A 194 -25.40 9.44 -0.59
N ALA A 195 -24.22 10.03 -0.33
CA ALA A 195 -23.71 11.15 -1.12
C ALA A 195 -23.37 10.73 -2.55
N ILE A 196 -22.78 9.54 -2.75
CA ILE A 196 -22.53 8.97 -4.08
C ILE A 196 -23.86 8.75 -4.82
N ASN A 197 -24.87 8.16 -4.16
CA ASN A 197 -26.19 7.97 -4.78
C ASN A 197 -26.84 9.31 -5.15
N ALA A 198 -26.77 10.32 -4.28
CA ALA A 198 -27.29 11.64 -4.57
C ALA A 198 -26.59 12.30 -5.77
N LEU A 199 -25.26 12.14 -5.90
CA LEU A 199 -24.50 12.62 -7.06
C LEU A 199 -24.84 11.86 -8.36
N ILE A 200 -25.18 10.57 -8.27
CA ILE A 200 -25.62 9.79 -9.43
C ILE A 200 -27.01 10.25 -9.89
N ASP A 201 -27.90 10.52 -8.94
CA ASP A 201 -29.27 10.96 -9.20
C ASP A 201 -29.33 12.41 -9.74
N ASP A 202 -28.41 13.28 -9.29
CA ASP A 202 -28.28 14.69 -9.71
C ASP A 202 -26.78 15.07 -9.97
N PRO A 203 -26.28 14.85 -11.21
CA PRO A 203 -24.87 15.00 -11.56
C PRO A 203 -24.31 16.44 -11.63
#